data_AF-A0A2V6VXM4-F1
#
_entry.id   AF-A0A2V6VXM4-F1
#
_cell.length_a   1.000
_cell.length_b   1.000
_cell.length_c   1.000
_cell.angle_alpha   90.00
_cell.angle_beta   90.00
_cell.angle_gamma   90.00
#
_symmetry.space_group_name_H-M   'P 1'
#
loop_
_entity.id
_entity.type
_entity.pdbx_description
1 polymer ?
#
loop_
_entity_poly.entity_id
_entity_poly.type
_entity_poly.pdbx_seq_one_letter_code
_entity_poly.pdbx_strand_id
1 'polypeptide(L)'
;MLVIGGCASEATTTEGSSSTDLRPLAFGGERYFKIDWQAGQRDGTSIVSGSVENMYGASAWRVQLLVEGLDEKGRLVNQKVAWLGGDIAPFGSGYFEVPVQKLPHYRVRVFAYDWIQSADLLF
;
A
#
# COMPACT_ATOMS: atom_id res chain seq x y z
N MET A 1 25.37 -31.28 44.96
CA MET A 1 25.39 -29.89 44.47
C MET A 1 24.96 -29.94 43.02
N LEU A 2 23.70 -29.57 42.75
CA LEU A 2 23.08 -29.62 41.43
C LEU A 2 23.39 -28.29 40.73
N VAL A 3 24.08 -28.33 39.59
CA VAL A 3 24.32 -27.15 38.74
C VAL A 3 23.30 -27.19 37.62
N ILE A 4 22.40 -26.21 37.62
CA ILE A 4 21.45 -25.90 36.54
C ILE A 4 21.95 -24.63 35.86
N GLY A 5 21.94 -24.60 34.53
CA GLY A 5 22.12 -23.39 33.72
C GLY A 5 22.57 -23.75 32.30
N GLY A 6 21.95 -23.29 31.22
CA GLY A 6 20.78 -22.46 31.02
C GLY A 6 20.48 -22.48 29.51
N CYS A 7 19.20 -22.44 29.12
CA CYS A 7 18.83 -22.35 27.71
C CYS A 7 19.21 -20.97 27.17
N ALA A 8 20.16 -20.92 26.22
CA ALA A 8 20.34 -19.74 25.39
C ALA A 8 19.21 -19.75 24.34
N SER A 9 18.16 -18.96 24.57
CA SER A 9 17.21 -18.63 23.51
C SER A 9 17.88 -17.58 22.62
N GLU A 10 18.14 -17.96 21.37
CA GLU A 10 18.52 -17.02 20.33
C GLU A 10 17.37 -16.02 20.15
N ALA A 11 17.58 -14.80 20.64
CA ALA A 11 16.68 -13.69 20.32
C ALA A 11 16.83 -13.40 18.84
N THR A 12 15.99 -14.02 18.02
CA THR A 12 15.73 -13.54 16.67
C THR A 12 15.11 -12.16 16.80
N THR A 13 15.93 -11.12 16.60
CA THR A 13 15.48 -9.74 16.51
C THR A 13 14.56 -9.63 15.30
N THR A 14 13.27 -9.87 15.53
CA THR A 14 12.22 -9.37 14.67
C THR A 14 12.25 -7.86 14.86
N GLU A 15 12.87 -7.15 13.92
CA GLU A 15 12.75 -5.69 13.82
C GLU A 15 11.26 -5.40 13.68
N GLY A 16 10.66 -5.04 14.81
CA GLY A 16 9.25 -4.74 14.92
C GLY A 16 8.93 -3.56 14.02
N SER A 17 7.97 -3.75 13.10
CA SER A 17 7.20 -2.63 12.60
C SER A 17 6.68 -1.84 13.80
N SER A 18 7.00 -0.56 13.85
CA SER A 18 6.62 0.29 14.96
C SER A 18 5.09 0.42 15.00
N SER A 19 4.50 0.68 16.16
CA SER A 19 3.05 0.93 16.29
C SER A 19 2.56 2.17 15.53
N THR A 20 3.47 2.91 14.88
CA THR A 20 3.21 4.13 14.11
C THR A 20 3.16 3.86 12.60
N ASP A 21 3.63 2.70 12.13
CA ASP A 21 3.67 2.39 10.70
C ASP A 21 2.25 2.07 10.19
N LEU A 22 1.80 2.82 9.18
CA LEU A 22 0.55 2.59 8.49
C LEU A 22 0.58 1.23 7.78
N ARG A 23 -0.51 0.49 7.93
CA ARG A 23 -0.77 -0.76 7.21
C ARG A 23 -2.08 -0.61 6.44
N PRO A 24 -2.24 -1.33 5.30
CA PRO A 24 -3.53 -1.41 4.65
C PRO A 24 -4.64 -1.72 5.65
N LEU A 25 -5.68 -0.88 5.66
CA LEU A 25 -6.87 -1.08 6.47
C LEU A 25 -7.80 -2.09 5.80
N ALA A 26 -7.83 -2.09 4.46
CA ALA A 26 -8.54 -3.09 3.69
C ALA A 26 -7.71 -4.37 3.61
N PHE A 27 -8.04 -5.35 4.44
CA PHE A 27 -7.45 -6.68 4.37
C PHE A 27 -7.85 -7.38 3.06
N GLY A 28 -6.85 -7.86 2.31
CA GLY A 28 -7.08 -8.57 1.05
C GLY A 28 -7.48 -7.63 -0.09
N GLY A 29 -7.00 -6.39 -0.14
CA GLY A 29 -7.11 -5.60 -1.36
C GLY A 29 -6.38 -6.25 -2.54
N GLU A 30 -5.30 -6.99 -2.27
CA GLU A 30 -4.42 -7.61 -3.27
C GLU A 30 -5.09 -8.74 -4.08
N ARG A 31 -6.22 -9.29 -3.61
CA ARG A 31 -7.02 -10.27 -4.38
C ARG A 31 -8.01 -9.61 -5.33
N TYR A 32 -8.27 -8.32 -5.19
CA TYR A 32 -9.22 -7.57 -6.01
C TYR A 32 -8.55 -6.54 -6.89
N PHE A 33 -7.35 -6.08 -6.52
CA PHE A 33 -6.66 -5.04 -7.25
C PHE A 33 -5.25 -5.48 -7.66
N LYS A 34 -4.92 -5.22 -8.92
CA LYS A 34 -3.54 -5.29 -9.43
C LYS A 34 -3.01 -3.87 -9.58
N ILE A 35 -1.79 -3.64 -9.11
CA ILE A 35 -1.15 -2.33 -9.19
C ILE A 35 0.13 -2.48 -10.01
N ASP A 36 0.21 -1.73 -11.10
CA ASP A 36 1.43 -1.52 -11.86
C ASP A 36 1.88 -0.07 -11.66
N TRP A 37 3.12 0.12 -11.23
CA TRP A 37 3.63 1.44 -10.87
C TRP A 37 5.11 1.59 -11.17
N GLN A 38 5.55 2.84 -11.29
CA GLN A 38 6.93 3.22 -11.46
C GLN A 38 7.24 4.52 -10.69
N ALA A 39 8.48 4.66 -10.25
CA ALA A 39 9.01 5.92 -9.73
C ALA A 39 9.55 6.77 -10.88
N GLY A 40 9.35 8.09 -10.81
CA GLY A 40 9.79 9.01 -11.85
C GLY A 40 9.89 10.44 -11.37
N GLN A 41 9.98 11.36 -12.33
CA GLN A 41 9.91 12.79 -12.08
C GLN A 41 8.96 13.45 -13.08
N ARG A 42 8.20 14.42 -12.58
CA ARG A 42 7.32 15.28 -13.38
C ARG A 42 7.52 16.71 -12.95
N ASP A 43 7.88 17.58 -13.90
CA ASP A 43 8.12 19.00 -13.66
C ASP A 43 9.06 19.28 -12.48
N GLY A 44 10.14 18.48 -12.38
CA GLY A 44 11.13 18.56 -11.29
C GLY A 44 10.68 17.96 -9.95
N THR A 45 9.45 17.46 -9.85
CA THR A 45 8.91 16.81 -8.66
C THR A 45 9.04 15.29 -8.78
N SER A 46 9.61 14.64 -7.77
CA SER A 46 9.60 13.17 -7.69
C SER A 46 8.18 12.65 -7.49
N ILE A 47 7.80 11.66 -8.30
CA ILE A 47 6.47 11.06 -8.28
C ILE A 47 6.55 9.54 -8.28
N VAL A 48 5.52 8.91 -7.75
CA VAL A 48 5.17 7.52 -8.06
C VAL A 48 3.88 7.55 -8.85
N SER A 49 3.88 6.95 -10.04
CA SER A 49 2.74 6.93 -10.97
C SER A 49 2.43 5.53 -11.43
N GLY A 50 1.17 5.27 -11.78
CA GLY A 50 0.78 3.93 -12.22
C GLY A 50 -0.71 3.79 -12.42
N SER A 51 -1.15 2.53 -12.55
CA SER A 51 -2.55 2.15 -12.66
C SER A 51 -2.92 1.13 -11.59
N VAL A 52 -4.17 1.24 -11.14
CA VAL A 52 -4.83 0.24 -10.30
C VAL A 52 -5.93 -0.39 -11.13
N GLU A 53 -5.82 -1.68 -11.41
CA GLU A 53 -6.81 -2.48 -12.11
C GLU A 53 -7.74 -3.14 -11.09
N ASN A 54 -9.05 -3.00 -11.26
CA ASN A 54 -10.06 -3.69 -10.49
C ASN A 54 -10.35 -5.04 -11.14
N MET A 55 -9.94 -6.13 -10.51
CA MET A 55 -10.15 -7.50 -10.99
C MET A 55 -11.52 -8.08 -10.57
N TYR A 56 -12.35 -7.29 -9.91
CA TYR A 56 -13.64 -7.71 -9.37
C TYR A 56 -14.83 -7.17 -10.18
N GLY A 57 -15.96 -7.87 -10.07
CA GLY A 57 -17.19 -7.57 -10.82
C GLY A 57 -18.04 -6.41 -10.29
N ALA A 58 -17.57 -5.69 -9.26
CA ALA A 58 -18.26 -4.52 -8.70
C ALA A 58 -17.39 -3.26 -8.84
N SER A 59 -18.01 -2.08 -8.96
CA SER A 59 -17.26 -0.82 -9.01
C SER A 59 -16.67 -0.51 -7.64
N ALA A 60 -15.38 -0.17 -7.60
CA ALA A 60 -14.69 0.26 -6.40
C ALA A 60 -14.70 1.78 -6.30
N TRP A 61 -14.98 2.33 -5.13
CA TRP A 61 -14.93 3.77 -4.90
C TRP A 61 -14.17 4.07 -3.61
N ARG A 62 -13.87 5.36 -3.40
CA ARG A 62 -13.05 5.81 -2.27
C ARG A 62 -11.72 5.05 -2.16
N VAL A 63 -11.12 4.71 -3.29
CA VAL A 63 -9.86 3.97 -3.34
C VAL A 63 -8.72 4.87 -2.88
N GLN A 64 -8.05 4.43 -1.81
CA GLN A 64 -6.86 5.04 -1.25
C GLN A 64 -5.65 4.13 -1.46
N LEU A 65 -4.51 4.71 -1.74
CA LEU A 65 -3.23 4.05 -1.91
C LEU A 65 -2.29 4.42 -0.77
N LEU A 66 -1.56 3.43 -0.26
CA LEU A 66 -0.43 3.61 0.64
C LEU A 66 0.84 3.52 -0.20
N VAL A 67 1.54 4.64 -0.31
CA VAL A 67 2.87 4.73 -0.92
C VAL A 67 3.90 4.77 0.19
N GLU A 68 4.83 3.83 0.16
CA GLU A 68 5.88 3.69 1.16
C GLU A 68 7.23 3.94 0.50
N GLY A 69 8.02 4.82 1.08
CA GLY A 69 9.40 5.04 0.71
C GLY A 69 10.32 4.19 1.56
N LEU A 70 11.28 3.51 0.93
CA LEU A 70 12.21 2.60 1.57
C LEU A 70 13.66 3.04 1.34
N ASP A 71 14.52 2.77 2.30
CA ASP A 71 15.97 2.94 2.15
C ASP A 71 16.61 1.83 1.31
N GLU A 72 17.93 1.93 1.07
CA GLU A 72 18.74 0.93 0.33
C GLU A 72 18.66 -0.50 0.91
N LYS A 73 18.27 -0.65 2.18
CA LYS A 73 18.12 -1.96 2.84
C LYS A 73 16.67 -2.45 2.81
N GLY A 74 15.77 -1.74 2.14
CA GLY A 74 14.34 -2.04 2.09
C GLY A 74 13.59 -1.68 3.37
N ARG A 75 14.19 -0.90 4.27
CA ARG A 75 13.54 -0.47 5.53
C ARG A 75 12.65 0.73 5.27
N LEU A 76 11.50 0.73 5.91
CA LEU A 76 10.54 1.82 5.80
C LEU A 76 11.11 3.11 6.37
N VAL A 77 11.10 4.18 5.57
CA VAL A 77 11.56 5.53 5.99
C VAL A 77 10.47 6.58 5.89
N ASN A 78 9.48 6.38 5.00
CA ASN A 78 8.37 7.31 4.83
C ASN A 78 7.11 6.58 4.35
N GLN A 79 5.94 7.13 4.68
CA GLN A 79 4.64 6.66 4.20
C GLN A 79 3.73 7.83 3.84
N LYS A 80 2.89 7.63 2.82
CA LYS A 80 1.88 8.59 2.38
C LYS A 80 0.63 7.85 1.93
N VAL A 81 -0.53 8.29 2.42
CA VAL A 81 -1.83 7.87 1.89
C VAL A 81 -2.30 8.89 0.85
N ALA A 82 -2.73 8.42 -0.32
CA ALA A 82 -3.22 9.24 -1.41
C ALA A 82 -4.50 8.67 -2.01
N TRP A 83 -5.37 9.54 -2.50
CA TRP A 83 -6.56 9.12 -3.24
C TRP A 83 -6.19 8.80 -4.68
N LEU A 84 -6.77 7.72 -5.23
CA LEU A 84 -6.65 7.41 -6.66
C LEU A 84 -7.33 8.49 -7.52
N GLY A 85 -8.49 8.96 -7.05
CA GLY A 85 -9.37 9.84 -7.81
C GLY A 85 -10.38 9.04 -8.64
N GLY A 86 -11.66 9.34 -8.47
CA GLY A 86 -12.75 8.63 -9.15
C GLY A 86 -13.03 7.23 -8.58
N ASP A 87 -14.02 6.58 -9.18
CA ASP A 87 -14.31 5.16 -9.02
C ASP A 87 -13.60 4.33 -10.09
N ILE A 88 -13.36 3.05 -9.80
CA ILE A 88 -12.84 2.06 -10.74
C ILE A 88 -13.97 1.11 -11.10
N ALA A 89 -14.48 1.22 -12.32
CA ALA A 89 -15.50 0.33 -12.86
C ALA A 89 -15.11 -1.16 -12.74
N PRO A 90 -16.08 -2.09 -12.78
CA PRO A 90 -15.81 -3.53 -12.84
C PRO A 90 -14.83 -3.86 -13.97
N PHE A 91 -13.76 -4.61 -13.66
CA PHE A 91 -12.73 -4.99 -14.65
C PHE A 91 -12.02 -3.79 -15.31
N GLY A 92 -12.18 -2.57 -14.76
CA GLY A 92 -11.59 -1.34 -15.25
C GLY A 92 -10.27 -0.99 -14.56
N SER A 93 -9.71 0.17 -14.90
CA SER A 93 -8.49 0.70 -14.28
C SER A 93 -8.58 2.19 -13.99
N GLY A 94 -7.93 2.62 -12.92
CA GLY A 94 -7.73 4.03 -12.57
C GLY A 94 -6.25 4.39 -12.55
N TYR A 95 -5.92 5.56 -13.09
CA TYR A 95 -4.55 6.09 -13.12
C TYR A 95 -4.28 6.97 -11.90
N PHE A 96 -3.03 6.97 -11.42
CA PHE A 96 -2.61 7.85 -10.33
C PHE A 96 -1.23 8.44 -10.54
N GLU A 97 -1.02 9.62 -9.94
CA GLU A 97 0.28 10.23 -9.73
C GLU A 97 0.34 10.78 -8.30
N VAL A 98 1.33 10.34 -7.53
CA VAL A 98 1.52 10.76 -6.16
C VAL A 98 2.89 11.43 -6.04
N PRO A 99 2.94 12.73 -5.70
CA PRO A 99 4.19 13.39 -5.34
C PRO A 99 4.81 12.75 -4.10
N VAL A 100 6.11 12.47 -4.16
CA VAL A 100 6.87 11.81 -3.09
C VAL A 100 8.22 12.48 -2.87
N GLN A 101 8.83 12.22 -1.71
CA GLN A 101 10.26 12.48 -1.53
C GLN A 101 11.07 11.49 -2.37
N LYS A 102 12.16 11.95 -2.99
CA LYS A 102 13.08 11.09 -3.73
C LYS A 102 13.78 10.11 -2.80
N LEU A 103 13.46 8.82 -2.94
CA LEU A 103 14.02 7.70 -2.18
C LEU A 103 14.47 6.56 -3.11
N PRO A 104 15.38 5.66 -2.66
CA PRO A 104 15.91 4.57 -3.48
C PRO A 104 14.83 3.59 -3.98
N HIS A 105 13.88 3.24 -3.11
CA HIS A 105 12.85 2.26 -3.40
C HIS A 105 11.49 2.71 -2.90
N TYR A 106 10.45 2.15 -3.51
CA TYR A 106 9.07 2.37 -3.09
C TYR A 106 8.29 1.06 -3.06
N ARG A 107 7.18 1.08 -2.32
CA ARG A 107 6.14 0.05 -2.37
C ARG A 107 4.78 0.74 -2.41
N VAL A 108 3.87 0.23 -3.25
CA VAL A 108 2.51 0.75 -3.38
C VAL A 108 1.52 -0.35 -3.05
N ARG A 109 0.53 -0.05 -2.22
CA ARG A 109 -0.53 -0.97 -1.80
C ARG A 109 -1.87 -0.25 -1.79
N VAL A 110 -2.96 -0.97 -2.01
CA VAL A 110 -4.30 -0.42 -1.68
C VAL A 110 -4.39 -0.29 -0.17
N PHE A 111 -4.70 0.90 0.31
CA PHE A 111 -4.84 1.20 1.73
C PHE A 111 -6.27 0.96 2.21
N ALA A 112 -7.24 1.51 1.48
CA ALA A 112 -8.66 1.41 1.77
C ALA A 112 -9.48 1.54 0.47
N TYR A 113 -10.67 0.96 0.45
CA TYR A 113 -11.65 1.09 -0.64
C TYR A 113 -13.02 0.66 -0.14
N ASP A 114 -14.07 1.08 -0.84
CA ASP A 114 -15.43 0.60 -0.68
C ASP A 114 -15.94 0.02 -2.01
N TRP A 115 -16.93 -0.87 -1.96
CA TRP A 115 -17.66 -1.31 -3.15
C TRP A 115 -18.92 -0.48 -3.31
N ILE A 116 -19.22 -0.07 -4.54
CA ILE A 116 -20.55 0.44 -4.88
C ILE A 116 -21.47 -0.79 -4.89
N GLN A 117 -22.35 -0.90 -3.90
CA GLN A 117 -23.36 -1.96 -3.91
C GLN A 117 -24.45 -1.59 -4.90
N SER A 118 -25.02 -2.60 -5.57
CA SER A 118 -26.15 -2.40 -6.48
C SER A 118 -27.39 -1.78 -5.81
N ALA A 119 -27.49 -1.83 -4.47
CA ALA A 119 -28.54 -1.13 -3.72
C ALA A 119 -28.34 0.40 -3.67
N ASP A 120 -27.13 0.91 -3.87
CA ASP A 120 -26.84 2.36 -3.87
C ASP A 120 -27.19 3.05 -5.20
N LEU A 121 -27.65 2.29 -6.21
CA LEU A 121 -28.08 2.80 -7.52
C LEU A 121 -29.61 3.03 -7.62
N LEU A 122 -30.34 2.90 -6.51
CA LEU A 122 -31.81 3.01 -6.46
C LEU A 122 -32.32 4.33 -5.85
N PHE A 123 -31.55 5.42 -5.89
CA PHE A 123 -32.01 6.75 -5.45
C PHE A 123 -31.69 7.84 -6.46
#